data_AF-A0A382NZN0-F1
#
_entry.id   AF-A0A382NZN0-F1
#
_cell.length_a   1.000
_cell.length_b   1.000
_cell.length_c   1.000
_cell.angle_alpha   90.00
_cell.angle_beta   90.00
_cell.angle_gamma   90.00
#
_symmetry.space_group_name_H-M   'P 1'
#
loop_
_entity.id
_entity.type
_entity.pdbx_description
1 polymer ?
#
loop_
_entity_poly.entity_id
_entity_poly.type
_entity_poly.pdbx_seq_one_letter_code
_entity_poly.pdbx_strand_id
1 'polypeptide(L)' 'VPQTTESIEVVGAVDGQIRSLMEDHRSRRKHWYAHEVIPWEQARNYRDVPWDESQA' A
#
# COMPACT_ATOMS: atom_id res chain seq x y z
N VAL A 1 -20.85 -12.39 -18.82
CA VAL A 1 -21.69 -13.18 -17.89
C VAL A 1 -22.79 -12.25 -17.40
N PRO A 2 -24.09 -12.60 -17.48
CA PRO A 2 -25.15 -11.77 -16.91
C PRO A 2 -24.97 -11.67 -15.40
N GLN A 3 -25.15 -10.49 -14.81
CA GLN A 3 -25.18 -10.34 -13.36
C GLN A 3 -26.48 -10.97 -12.81
N THR A 4 -26.37 -11.78 -11.76
CA THR A 4 -27.54 -12.34 -11.07
C THR A 4 -28.17 -11.27 -10.19
N THR A 5 -29.48 -11.34 -9.95
CA THR A 5 -30.19 -10.44 -9.02
C THR A 5 -29.51 -10.41 -7.64
N GLU A 6 -29.10 -11.57 -7.13
CA GLU A 6 -28.33 -11.71 -5.90
C GLU A 6 -27.03 -10.87 -5.91
N SER A 7 -26.32 -10.83 -7.04
CA SER A 7 -25.10 -10.02 -7.17
C SER A 7 -25.39 -8.51 -7.04
N ILE A 8 -26.53 -8.05 -7.53
CA ILE A 8 -26.94 -6.64 -7.47
C ILE A 8 -27.34 -6.26 -6.04
N GLU A 9 -28.08 -7.13 -5.36
CA GLU A 9 -28.49 -6.93 -3.97
C GLU A 9 -27.29 -6.87 -3.03
N VAL A 10 -26.29 -7.74 -3.23
CA VAL A 10 -25.04 -7.72 -2.46
C VAL A 10 -24.31 -6.39 -2.65
N VAL A 11 -24.16 -5.91 -3.89
CA VAL A 11 -23.52 -4.61 -4.15
C VAL A 11 -24.27 -3.47 -3.47
N GLY A 12 -25.61 -3.47 -3.55
CA GLY A 12 -26.44 -2.48 -2.87
C GLY A 12 -26.30 -2.51 -1.35
N ALA A 13 -26.17 -3.69 -0.76
CA ALA A 13 -26.01 -3.86 0.69
C ALA A 13 -24.66 -3.34 1.21
N VAL A 14 -23.58 -3.41 0.41
CA VAL A 14 -22.22 -3.03 0.84
C VAL A 14 -21.79 -1.63 0.42
N ASP A 15 -22.49 -0.98 -0.53
CA ASP A 15 -22.07 0.32 -1.10
C ASP A 15 -21.78 1.40 -0.05
N GLY A 16 -22.65 1.51 0.96
CA GLY A 16 -22.46 2.46 2.07
C GLY A 16 -21.20 2.19 2.89
N GLN A 17 -20.88 0.91 3.12
CA GLN A 17 -19.66 0.50 3.84
C GLN A 17 -18.41 0.79 3.00
N ILE A 18 -18.45 0.50 1.70
CA ILE A 18 -17.36 0.82 0.77
C ILE A 18 -17.06 2.31 0.80
N ARG A 19 -18.10 3.16 0.71
CA ARG A 19 -17.94 4.61 0.76
C ARG A 19 -17.26 5.08 2.05
N SER A 20 -17.72 4.60 3.21
CA SER A 20 -17.12 4.94 4.51
C SER A 20 -15.66 4.52 4.60
N LEU A 21 -15.34 3.30 4.15
CA LEU A 21 -13.96 2.78 4.18
C LEU A 21 -13.03 3.57 3.25
N MET A 22 -13.53 4.00 2.09
CA MET A 22 -12.77 4.84 1.15
C MET A 22 -12.53 6.24 1.69
N GLU A 23 -13.53 6.85 2.34
CA GLU A 23 -13.40 8.13 3.05
C GLU A 23 -12.34 8.02 4.15
N ASP A 24 -12.45 7.01 5.02
CA ASP A 24 -11.54 6.76 6.13
C ASP A 24 -10.11 6.45 5.68
N HIS A 25 -9.95 5.75 4.56
CA HIS A 25 -8.63 5.53 3.97
C HIS A 25 -8.03 6.85 3.49
N ARG A 26 -8.79 7.67 2.76
CA ARG A 26 -8.32 8.96 2.25
C ARG A 26 -8.00 9.97 3.35
N SER A 27 -8.74 9.96 4.46
CA SER A 27 -8.50 10.87 5.59
C SER A 27 -7.28 10.46 6.42
N ARG A 28 -7.03 9.16 6.56
CA ARG A 28 -5.91 8.63 7.36
C ARG A 28 -4.62 8.41 6.57
N ARG A 29 -4.67 8.35 5.23
CA ARG A 29 -3.47 8.13 4.43
C ARG A 29 -2.45 9.25 4.71
N LYS A 30 -1.26 8.86 5.11
CA LYS A 30 -0.12 9.77 5.10
C LYS A 30 0.47 9.76 3.70
N HIS A 31 0.85 10.93 3.20
CA HIS A 31 1.63 11.00 1.98
C HIS A 31 3.06 10.60 2.32
N TRP A 32 3.58 9.59 1.62
CA TRP A 32 4.97 9.17 1.74
C TRP A 32 5.39 8.49 0.44
N TYR A 33 6.69 8.55 0.18
CA TYR A 33 7.34 7.80 -0.88
C TYR A 33 8.38 6.86 -0.28
N ALA A 34 8.57 5.70 -0.90
CA ALA A 34 9.49 4.69 -0.40
C ALA A 34 10.94 5.22 -0.22
N HIS A 35 11.37 6.17 -1.06
CA HIS A 35 12.69 6.76 -0.96
C HIS A 35 12.86 7.73 0.22
N GLU A 36 11.79 8.18 0.86
CA GLU A 36 11.86 9.10 2.01
C GLU A 36 12.24 8.39 3.33
N VAL A 37 12.06 7.06 3.39
CA VAL A 37 12.32 6.26 4.59
C VAL A 37 13.60 5.43 4.50
N ILE A 38 14.29 5.46 3.35
CA ILE A 38 15.56 4.79 3.16
C ILE A 38 16.67 5.71 3.67
N PRO A 39 17.53 5.26 4.61
CA PRO A 39 18.64 6.06 5.11
C PRO A 39 19.80 6.07 4.09
N TRP A 40 19.63 6.81 2.99
CA TRP A 40 20.58 6.85 1.87
C TRP A 40 22.01 7.20 2.28
N GLU A 41 22.17 8.01 3.34
CA GLU A 41 23.47 8.39 3.88
C GLU A 41 24.27 7.22 4.48
N GLN A 42 23.61 6.10 4.79
CA GLN A 42 24.25 4.88 5.26
C GLN A 42 24.66 3.94 4.12
N ALA A 43 24.23 4.25 2.89
CA ALA A 43 24.51 3.41 1.74
C ALA A 43 26.01 3.39 1.44
N ARG A 44 26.53 2.19 1.13
CA ARG A 44 27.91 1.98 0.70
C ARG A 44 27.90 1.51 -0.74
N ASN A 45 28.90 1.96 -1.51
CA ASN A 45 29.06 1.51 -2.88
C ASN A 45 29.54 0.05 -2.88
N TYR A 46 28.76 -0.84 -3.47
CA TYR A 46 29.07 -2.27 -3.57
C TYR A 46 30.41 -2.55 -4.27
N ARG A 47 30.84 -1.68 -5.21
CA ARG A 47 32.15 -1.85 -5.88
C ARG A 47 33.32 -1.68 -4.91
N ASP A 48 33.15 -0.81 -3.91
CA ASP A 48 34.18 -0.48 -2.93
C ASP A 48 34.08 -1.39 -1.70
N VAL A 49 32.84 -1.74 -1.31
CA VAL A 49 32.52 -2.61 -0.18
C VAL A 49 31.46 -3.63 -0.61
N PRO A 50 31.87 -4.78 -1.19
CA PRO A 50 30.95 -5.87 -1.49
C PRO A 50 30.21 -6.35 -0.24
N TRP A 51 29.02 -6.90 -0.42
CA TRP A 51 28.22 -7.43 0.67
C TRP A 51 28.87 -8.67 1.29
N ASP A 52 28.73 -8.81 2.61
CA ASP A 52 29.03 -10.01 3.37
C ASP A 52 28.05 -10.15 4.56
N GLU A 53 28.03 -11.32 5.21
CA GLU A 53 27.08 -11.67 6.27
C GLU A 53 27.13 -10.73 7.49
N SER A 54 28.24 -10.03 7.74
CA SER A 54 28.34 -9.08 8.86
C SER A 54 27.57 -7.78 8.64
N GLN A 55 27.06 -7.55 7.43
CA GLN A 55 26.35 -6.33 7.03
C GLN A 55 24.82 -6.48 7.10
N ALA A 56 24.31 -7.66 7.47
CA ALA A 56 22.88 -7.98 7.56
C ALA A 56 22.22 -7.50 8.86
#